data_AF-A0A954DCV3-F1
#
_entry.id   AF-A0A954DCV3-F1
#
_cell.length_a   1.000
_cell.length_b   1.000
_cell.length_c   1.000
_cell.angle_alpha   90.00
_cell.angle_beta   90.00
_cell.angle_gamma   90.00
#
_symmetry.space_group_name_H-M   'P 1'
#
loop_
_entity.id
_entity.type
_entity.pdbx_description
1 polymer ?
#
loop_
_entity_poly.entity_id
_entity_poly.type
_entity_poly.pdbx_seq_one_letter_code
_entity_poly.pdbx_strand_id
1 'polypeptide(L)'
;MDRSYLSDQAVVSASRAFVCVRLLTYESAEEAEVLKRLFVGRDGLENSVFAILDPTGTKTLTRSGRSPSWAFEDAAEMASSMRKIAKRYPGKENPPTVQLPWLADVRRGLNAARADSQLLMIVCGTGKKRDSLETELARLAWSDAWIGKFLYARADEETDWNVLEGSEAHPRLGVVLVQPGEFGTDGKVLASFDGTPTAADLAAVKAGHEAGPVDTRRLKQKGRRAGIEWKPAIPITDRRGSR
;
A
#
# COMPACT_ATOMS: atom_id res chain seq x y z
N MET A 1 -10.18 11.80 13.11
CA MET A 1 -9.91 10.41 12.70
C MET A 1 -11.04 10.00 11.78
N ASP A 2 -10.71 9.33 10.67
CA ASP A 2 -11.62 8.82 9.65
C ASP A 2 -12.93 8.37 10.32
N ARG A 3 -14.10 8.92 9.96
CA ARG A 3 -15.41 8.50 10.52
C ARG A 3 -15.77 7.09 10.00
N SER A 4 -14.78 6.21 9.96
CA SER A 4 -14.79 4.88 9.36
C SER A 4 -15.22 4.86 7.89
N TYR A 5 -15.01 5.95 7.13
CA TYR A 5 -15.40 6.03 5.72
C TYR A 5 -14.79 4.87 4.92
N LEU A 6 -13.48 4.69 5.03
CA LEU A 6 -12.74 3.73 4.20
C LEU A 6 -12.92 2.28 4.64
N SER A 7 -13.46 2.05 5.85
CA SER A 7 -13.79 0.73 6.39
C SER A 7 -15.28 0.37 6.24
N ASP A 8 -16.12 1.33 5.85
CA ASP A 8 -17.55 1.10 5.64
C ASP A 8 -17.78 0.14 4.46
N GLN A 9 -18.63 -0.86 4.65
CA GLN A 9 -18.83 -1.92 3.67
C GLN A 9 -19.45 -1.41 2.36
N ALA A 10 -20.29 -0.37 2.40
CA ALA A 10 -20.86 0.22 1.20
C ALA A 10 -19.80 1.01 0.41
N VAL A 11 -18.88 1.68 1.11
CA VAL A 11 -17.73 2.35 0.49
C VAL A 11 -16.76 1.34 -0.10
N VAL A 12 -16.41 0.28 0.63
CA VAL A 12 -15.55 -0.82 0.13
C VAL A 12 -16.17 -1.49 -1.09
N SER A 13 -17.49 -1.69 -1.09
CA SER A 13 -18.19 -2.26 -2.25
C SER A 13 -18.16 -1.29 -3.45
N ALA A 14 -18.38 0.00 -3.20
CA ALA A 14 -18.35 1.02 -4.26
C ALA A 14 -16.93 1.23 -4.84
N SER A 15 -15.88 1.07 -4.02
CA SER A 15 -14.49 1.24 -4.45
C SER A 15 -14.02 0.19 -5.44
N ARG A 16 -14.72 -0.94 -5.59
CA ARG A 16 -14.43 -1.97 -6.61
C ARG A 16 -14.54 -1.46 -8.05
N ALA A 17 -15.26 -0.37 -8.27
CA ALA A 17 -15.33 0.29 -9.57
C ALA A 17 -14.20 1.30 -9.82
N PHE A 18 -13.24 1.42 -8.88
CA PHE A 18 -12.16 2.39 -8.91
C PHE A 18 -10.81 1.69 -8.78
N VAL A 19 -9.77 2.34 -9.31
CA VAL A 19 -8.39 2.01 -8.95
C VAL A 19 -8.03 2.82 -7.72
N CYS A 20 -7.79 2.13 -6.59
CA CYS A 20 -7.33 2.76 -5.36
C CYS A 20 -5.79 2.80 -5.35
N VAL A 21 -5.22 3.98 -5.19
CA VAL A 21 -3.76 4.17 -5.14
C VAL A 21 -3.34 4.42 -3.70
N ARG A 22 -2.41 3.60 -3.21
CA ARG A 22 -1.73 3.85 -1.93
C ARG A 22 -0.64 4.90 -2.15
N LEU A 23 -0.70 5.97 -1.39
CA LEU A 23 0.28 7.04 -1.45
C LEU A 23 1.48 6.75 -0.54
N LEU A 24 2.68 7.00 -1.02
CA LEU A 24 3.94 7.00 -0.29
C LEU A 24 4.54 8.42 -0.33
N THR A 25 3.79 9.40 0.18
CA THR A 25 3.99 10.85 -0.01
C THR A 25 5.44 11.35 -0.01
N TYR A 26 6.27 10.93 0.95
CA TYR A 26 7.65 11.40 1.09
C TYR A 26 8.69 10.41 0.56
N GLU A 27 8.27 9.39 -0.18
CA GLU A 27 9.12 8.31 -0.66
C GLU A 27 9.44 8.38 -2.17
N SER A 28 8.76 9.26 -2.92
CA SER A 28 9.02 9.58 -4.34
C SER A 28 8.81 11.08 -4.60
N ALA A 29 9.76 11.69 -5.30
CA ALA A 29 9.65 13.09 -5.71
C ALA A 29 8.56 13.27 -6.78
N GLU A 30 8.43 12.31 -7.70
CA GLU A 30 7.43 12.29 -8.76
C GLU A 30 6.02 12.19 -8.18
N GLU A 31 5.81 11.29 -7.21
CA GLU A 31 4.53 11.17 -6.52
C GLU A 31 4.22 12.45 -5.73
N ALA A 32 5.20 13.02 -5.04
CA ALA A 32 5.03 14.28 -4.32
C ALA A 32 4.55 15.43 -5.22
N GLU A 33 5.04 15.52 -6.47
CA GLU A 33 4.55 16.51 -7.44
C GLU A 33 3.10 16.26 -7.87
N VAL A 34 2.68 15.00 -8.02
CA VAL A 34 1.27 14.67 -8.26
C VAL A 34 0.43 15.11 -7.06
N LEU A 35 0.85 14.78 -5.84
CA LEU A 35 0.10 15.11 -4.63
C LEU A 35 -0.04 16.62 -4.40
N LYS A 36 1.02 17.40 -4.67
CA LYS A 36 0.96 18.87 -4.60
C LYS A 36 -0.08 19.45 -5.56
N ARG A 37 -0.28 18.86 -6.74
CA ARG A 37 -1.33 19.31 -7.68
C ARG A 37 -2.73 19.01 -7.16
N LEU A 38 -2.90 17.94 -6.40
CA LEU A 38 -4.19 17.55 -5.84
C LEU A 38 -4.55 18.37 -4.60
N PHE A 39 -3.59 18.55 -3.68
CA PHE A 39 -3.79 19.27 -2.44
C PHE A 39 -2.45 19.71 -1.82
N VAL A 40 -2.39 20.98 -1.41
CA VAL A 40 -1.30 21.53 -0.58
C VAL A 40 -1.94 22.09 0.68
N GLY A 41 -1.39 21.68 1.84
CA GLY A 41 -1.78 22.23 3.13
C GLY A 41 -1.17 23.61 3.38
N ARG A 42 -1.33 24.11 4.61
CA ARG A 42 -0.73 25.39 5.00
C ARG A 42 0.80 25.33 5.04
N ASP A 43 1.34 24.16 5.39
CA ASP A 43 2.78 23.94 5.58
C ASP A 43 3.43 23.23 4.38
N GLY A 44 2.72 23.08 3.26
CA GLY A 44 3.23 22.43 2.05
C GLY A 44 2.61 21.05 1.78
N LEU A 45 3.44 20.10 1.36
CA LEU A 45 3.00 18.74 1.05
C LEU A 45 2.55 18.03 2.33
N GLU A 46 1.34 17.49 2.29
CA GLU A 46 0.71 16.84 3.43
C GLU A 46 0.88 15.32 3.34
N ASN A 47 1.12 14.68 4.49
CA ASN A 47 1.31 13.22 4.59
C ASN A 47 0.08 12.36 4.24
N SER A 48 -1.03 13.01 3.88
CA SER A 48 -2.32 12.40 3.58
C SER A 48 -3.06 13.29 2.60
N VAL A 49 -3.52 12.69 1.50
CA VAL A 49 -4.34 13.35 0.49
C VAL A 49 -5.47 12.40 0.10
N PHE A 50 -6.67 12.96 -0.04
CA PHE A 50 -7.84 12.29 -0.57
C PHE A 50 -8.38 13.10 -1.75
N ALA A 51 -8.59 12.42 -2.87
CA ALA A 51 -9.28 12.91 -4.05
C ALA A 51 -9.82 11.73 -4.86
N ILE A 52 -10.95 11.93 -5.55
CA ILE A 52 -11.38 11.04 -6.63
C ILE A 52 -11.05 11.74 -7.95
N LEU A 53 -10.35 11.06 -8.85
CA LEU A 53 -9.95 11.59 -10.15
C LEU A 53 -10.80 11.00 -11.27
N ASP A 54 -10.82 11.69 -12.41
CA ASP A 54 -11.34 11.11 -13.65
C ASP A 54 -10.42 9.98 -14.17
N PRO A 55 -10.86 9.19 -15.17
CA PRO A 55 -10.06 8.09 -15.68
C PRO A 55 -8.71 8.49 -16.31
N THR A 56 -8.49 9.78 -16.59
CA THR A 56 -7.18 10.27 -17.08
C THR A 56 -6.21 10.58 -15.93
N GLY A 57 -6.70 10.65 -14.69
CA GLY A 57 -5.91 10.97 -13.52
C GLY A 57 -5.50 12.45 -13.43
N THR A 58 -6.09 13.32 -14.24
CA THR A 58 -5.69 14.74 -14.30
C THR A 58 -6.68 15.68 -13.66
N LYS A 59 -7.98 15.33 -13.67
CA LYS A 59 -9.05 16.16 -13.11
C LYS A 59 -9.63 15.56 -11.84
N THR A 60 -9.78 16.38 -10.80
CA THR A 60 -10.50 16.02 -9.58
C THR A 60 -12.02 16.06 -9.81
N LEU A 61 -12.70 14.99 -9.39
CA LEU A 61 -14.16 14.84 -9.44
C LEU A 61 -14.82 15.18 -8.10
N THR A 62 -14.03 15.30 -7.04
CA THR A 62 -14.45 15.67 -5.69
C THR A 62 -13.55 16.77 -5.15
N ARG A 63 -13.99 17.45 -4.09
CA ARG A 63 -13.11 18.34 -3.34
C ARG A 63 -11.93 17.54 -2.76
N SER A 64 -10.70 17.98 -3.03
CA SER A 64 -9.50 17.38 -2.45
C SER A 64 -9.28 17.85 -1.01
N GLY A 65 -8.60 17.03 -0.20
CA GLY A 65 -8.24 17.37 1.17
C GLY A 65 -7.41 16.29 1.85
N ARG A 66 -7.30 16.33 3.18
CA ARG A 66 -6.55 15.32 3.96
C ARG A 66 -7.35 14.04 4.25
N SER A 67 -8.67 14.05 4.04
CA SER A 67 -9.55 12.92 4.34
C SER A 67 -10.85 12.98 3.53
N PRO A 68 -11.59 11.85 3.41
CA PRO A 68 -12.89 11.82 2.74
C PRO A 68 -13.90 12.83 3.28
N SER A 69 -13.80 13.19 4.57
CA SER A 69 -14.68 14.16 5.22
C SER A 69 -14.58 15.59 4.68
N TRP A 70 -13.62 15.87 3.80
CA TRP A 70 -13.54 17.16 3.09
C TRP A 70 -14.45 17.19 1.86
N ALA A 71 -14.75 16.03 1.30
CA ALA A 71 -15.59 15.84 0.12
C ALA A 71 -17.00 15.38 0.45
N PHE A 72 -17.17 14.66 1.56
CA PHE A 72 -18.41 13.99 1.93
C PHE A 72 -18.73 14.21 3.41
N GLU A 73 -20.01 14.22 3.74
CA GLU A 73 -20.55 14.33 5.09
C GLU A 73 -20.41 13.03 5.88
N ASP A 74 -20.67 11.90 5.22
CA ASP A 74 -20.58 10.55 5.80
C ASP A 74 -20.28 9.46 4.75
N ALA A 75 -20.15 8.22 5.23
CA ALA A 75 -19.84 7.07 4.39
C ALA A 75 -20.96 6.73 3.39
N ALA A 76 -22.22 6.98 3.74
CA ALA A 76 -23.36 6.71 2.86
C ALA A 76 -23.39 7.68 1.67
N GLU A 77 -23.13 8.96 1.91
CA GLU A 77 -22.98 9.97 0.86
C GLU A 77 -21.78 9.65 -0.04
N MET A 78 -20.64 9.27 0.55
CA MET A 78 -19.45 8.84 -0.20
C MET A 78 -19.77 7.66 -1.13
N ALA A 79 -20.36 6.58 -0.60
CA ALA A 79 -20.69 5.40 -1.38
C ALA A 79 -21.69 5.71 -2.52
N SER A 80 -22.71 6.52 -2.25
CA SER A 80 -23.68 6.98 -3.26
C SER A 80 -23.00 7.80 -4.36
N SER A 81 -22.12 8.73 -3.98
CA SER A 81 -21.37 9.57 -4.90
C SER A 81 -20.40 8.78 -5.76
N MET A 82 -19.66 7.83 -5.17
CA MET A 82 -18.80 6.90 -5.90
C MET A 82 -19.58 6.11 -6.95
N ARG A 83 -20.76 5.57 -6.61
CA ARG A 83 -21.61 4.86 -7.58
C ARG A 83 -22.08 5.77 -8.72
N LYS A 84 -22.42 7.03 -8.43
CA LYS A 84 -22.79 8.02 -9.47
C LYS A 84 -21.62 8.33 -10.39
N ILE A 85 -20.41 8.48 -9.85
CA ILE A 85 -19.19 8.70 -10.62
C ILE A 85 -18.91 7.49 -11.51
N ALA A 86 -18.94 6.28 -10.97
CA ALA A 86 -18.70 5.05 -11.74
C ALA A 86 -19.68 4.87 -12.90
N LYS A 87 -20.96 5.25 -12.73
CA LYS A 87 -21.94 5.25 -13.83
C LYS A 87 -21.61 6.24 -14.95
N ARG A 88 -20.96 7.36 -14.63
CA ARG A 88 -20.58 8.41 -15.58
C ARG A 88 -19.29 8.08 -16.33
N TYR A 89 -18.45 7.25 -15.72
CA TYR A 89 -17.17 6.79 -16.25
C TYR A 89 -17.12 5.26 -16.22
N PRO A 90 -17.91 4.58 -17.06
CA PRO A 90 -17.88 3.13 -17.10
C PRO A 90 -16.47 2.65 -17.49
N GLY A 91 -16.01 1.59 -16.82
CA GLY A 91 -14.76 0.93 -17.18
C GLY A 91 -14.80 0.38 -18.61
N LYS A 92 -13.62 0.12 -19.17
CA LYS A 92 -13.52 -0.57 -20.47
C LYS A 92 -13.95 -2.04 -20.31
N GLU A 93 -14.65 -2.59 -21.30
CA GLU A 93 -15.06 -4.02 -21.31
C GLU A 93 -13.85 -4.96 -21.21
N ASN A 94 -12.73 -4.57 -21.82
CA ASN A 94 -11.46 -5.28 -21.75
C ASN A 94 -10.41 -4.35 -21.13
N PRO A 95 -10.30 -4.30 -19.79
CA PRO A 95 -9.25 -3.54 -19.15
C PRO A 95 -7.88 -4.12 -19.55
N PRO A 96 -6.83 -3.28 -19.69
CA PRO A 96 -5.49 -3.75 -19.98
C PRO A 96 -5.00 -4.72 -18.89
N THR A 97 -4.01 -5.55 -19.24
CA THR A 97 -3.37 -6.48 -18.31
C THR A 97 -2.99 -5.75 -17.03
N VAL A 98 -3.58 -6.18 -15.92
CA VAL A 98 -3.33 -5.55 -14.64
C VAL A 98 -1.95 -5.95 -14.16
N GLN A 99 -1.16 -4.98 -13.72
CA GLN A 99 0.14 -5.20 -13.10
C GLN A 99 -0.04 -5.35 -11.59
N LEU A 100 0.98 -5.90 -10.91
CA LEU A 100 1.02 -5.83 -9.46
C LEU A 100 1.08 -4.37 -9.00
N PRO A 101 0.38 -4.02 -7.90
CA PRO A 101 0.44 -2.68 -7.31
C PRO A 101 1.77 -2.53 -6.56
N TRP A 102 2.84 -2.31 -7.32
CA TRP A 102 4.21 -2.24 -6.79
C TRP A 102 4.41 -1.08 -5.84
N LEU A 103 5.08 -1.38 -4.72
CA LEU A 103 5.84 -0.42 -3.95
C LEU A 103 7.25 -0.30 -4.55
N ALA A 104 7.88 0.84 -4.31
CA ALA A 104 9.15 1.19 -4.97
C ALA A 104 10.27 0.17 -4.71
N ASP A 105 10.40 -0.32 -3.46
CA ASP A 105 11.40 -1.31 -3.06
C ASP A 105 10.97 -2.04 -1.78
N VAL A 106 11.75 -3.04 -1.36
CA VAL A 106 11.50 -3.83 -0.15
C VAL A 106 11.51 -2.97 1.11
N ARG A 107 12.41 -1.99 1.23
CA ARG A 107 12.53 -1.13 2.41
C ARG A 107 11.26 -0.31 2.63
N ARG A 108 10.78 0.40 1.60
CA ARG A 108 9.51 1.14 1.60
C ARG A 108 8.32 0.18 1.72
N GLY A 109 8.46 -1.02 1.15
CA GLY A 109 7.57 -2.16 1.32
C GLY A 109 7.27 -2.50 2.78
N LEU A 110 8.31 -2.69 3.59
CA LEU A 110 8.21 -3.03 5.01
C LEU A 110 7.51 -1.93 5.80
N ASN A 111 7.87 -0.67 5.53
CA ASN A 111 7.26 0.47 6.21
C ASN A 111 5.78 0.60 5.88
N ALA A 112 5.42 0.49 4.60
CA ALA A 112 4.04 0.53 4.15
C ALA A 112 3.22 -0.64 4.71
N ALA A 113 3.78 -1.85 4.70
CA ALA A 113 3.12 -3.05 5.22
C ALA A 113 2.88 -2.95 6.72
N ARG A 114 3.84 -2.39 7.48
CA ARG A 114 3.66 -2.13 8.91
C ARG A 114 2.55 -1.12 9.17
N ALA A 115 2.50 -0.04 8.40
CA ALA A 115 1.49 1.01 8.56
C ALA A 115 0.07 0.49 8.29
N ASP A 116 -0.07 -0.47 7.37
CA ASP A 116 -1.37 -1.07 7.02
C ASP A 116 -1.71 -2.33 7.84
N SER A 117 -0.79 -2.79 8.71
CA SER A 117 -0.88 -4.09 9.38
C SER A 117 -1.13 -5.23 8.40
N GLN A 118 -0.33 -5.28 7.33
CA GLN A 118 -0.40 -6.29 6.27
C GLN A 118 0.93 -7.03 6.13
N LEU A 119 0.88 -8.18 5.45
CA LEU A 119 2.07 -8.89 5.00
C LEU A 119 2.63 -8.23 3.74
N LEU A 120 3.96 -8.21 3.64
CA LEU A 120 4.68 -7.84 2.43
C LEU A 120 5.00 -9.09 1.62
N MET A 121 4.62 -9.10 0.35
CA MET A 121 5.00 -10.11 -0.62
C MET A 121 6.16 -9.58 -1.48
N ILE A 122 7.34 -10.15 -1.29
CA ILE A 122 8.54 -9.81 -2.04
C ILE A 122 8.64 -10.78 -3.22
N VAL A 123 8.65 -10.23 -4.44
CA VAL A 123 8.84 -11.01 -5.67
C VAL A 123 10.30 -11.01 -6.05
N CYS A 124 10.88 -12.19 -6.16
CA CYS A 124 12.31 -12.45 -6.33
C CYS A 124 12.64 -13.04 -7.71
N GLY A 125 13.94 -13.01 -8.05
CA GLY A 125 14.46 -13.54 -9.30
C GLY A 125 14.48 -12.53 -10.45
N THR A 126 14.78 -13.02 -11.66
CA THR A 126 14.97 -12.18 -12.85
C THR A 126 14.49 -12.88 -14.13
N GLY A 127 14.33 -12.09 -15.20
CA GLY A 127 13.99 -12.57 -16.54
C GLY A 127 12.62 -13.25 -16.65
N LYS A 128 12.48 -14.15 -17.63
CA LYS A 128 11.20 -14.77 -18.01
C LYS A 128 10.48 -15.47 -16.86
N LYS A 129 11.22 -16.05 -15.91
CA LYS A 129 10.62 -16.71 -14.74
C LYS A 129 9.91 -15.70 -13.84
N ARG A 130 10.55 -14.56 -13.56
CA ARG A 130 9.92 -13.48 -12.81
C ARG A 130 8.74 -12.89 -13.57
N ASP A 131 8.87 -12.65 -14.86
CA ASP A 131 7.77 -12.05 -15.66
C ASP A 131 6.51 -12.94 -15.67
N SER A 132 6.69 -14.26 -15.75
CA SER A 132 5.59 -15.23 -15.64
C SER A 132 4.94 -15.20 -14.26
N LEU A 133 5.76 -15.17 -13.20
CA LEU A 133 5.30 -15.09 -11.81
C LEU A 133 4.53 -13.80 -11.54
N GLU A 134 5.07 -12.65 -11.98
CA GLU A 134 4.42 -11.35 -11.85
C GLU A 134 3.05 -11.33 -12.56
N THR A 135 2.95 -11.97 -13.73
CA THR A 135 1.68 -12.06 -14.48
C THR A 135 0.63 -12.88 -13.72
N GLU A 136 1.03 -14.02 -13.14
CA GLU A 136 0.13 -14.88 -12.38
C GLU A 136 -0.31 -14.20 -11.07
N LEU A 137 0.66 -13.64 -10.33
CA LEU A 137 0.41 -12.89 -9.10
C LEU A 137 -0.47 -11.68 -9.34
N ALA A 138 -0.32 -10.97 -10.47
CA ALA A 138 -1.19 -9.84 -10.77
C ALA A 138 -2.64 -10.28 -10.91
N ARG A 139 -2.93 -11.38 -11.63
CA ARG A 139 -4.31 -11.90 -11.73
C ARG A 139 -4.89 -12.23 -10.35
N LEU A 140 -4.08 -12.82 -9.48
CA LEU A 140 -4.50 -13.12 -8.11
C LEU A 140 -4.70 -11.85 -7.29
N ALA A 141 -3.77 -10.91 -7.29
CA ALA A 141 -3.81 -9.66 -6.55
C ALA A 141 -5.07 -8.82 -6.82
N TRP A 142 -5.65 -8.94 -8.01
CA TRP A 142 -6.89 -8.24 -8.38
C TRP A 142 -8.15 -9.10 -8.29
N SER A 143 -8.04 -10.36 -7.89
CA SER A 143 -9.19 -11.23 -7.61
C SER A 143 -9.88 -10.84 -6.30
N ASP A 144 -11.19 -11.11 -6.19
CA ASP A 144 -11.98 -10.80 -4.99
C ASP A 144 -11.40 -11.39 -3.70
N ALA A 145 -10.75 -12.55 -3.79
CA ALA A 145 -10.17 -13.24 -2.64
C ALA A 145 -8.91 -12.55 -2.09
N TRP A 146 -8.16 -11.79 -2.92
CA TRP A 146 -6.83 -11.28 -2.57
C TRP A 146 -6.71 -9.77 -2.64
N ILE A 147 -7.61 -9.09 -3.34
CA ILE A 147 -7.54 -7.65 -3.54
C ILE A 147 -7.45 -6.88 -2.20
N GLY A 148 -6.35 -6.13 -2.06
CA GLY A 148 -6.03 -5.36 -0.86
C GLY A 148 -5.63 -6.21 0.36
N LYS A 149 -5.21 -7.47 0.19
CA LYS A 149 -4.76 -8.35 1.29
C LYS A 149 -3.25 -8.37 1.51
N PHE A 150 -2.47 -7.96 0.51
CA PHE A 150 -1.01 -7.97 0.52
C PHE A 150 -0.49 -6.71 -0.14
N LEU A 151 0.69 -6.28 0.30
CA LEU A 151 1.50 -5.31 -0.42
C LEU A 151 2.60 -6.03 -1.19
N TYR A 152 3.04 -5.44 -2.30
CA TYR A 152 3.97 -6.08 -3.22
C TYR A 152 5.21 -5.21 -3.40
N ALA A 153 6.40 -5.82 -3.26
CA ALA A 153 7.67 -5.20 -3.59
C ALA A 153 8.50 -6.16 -4.44
N ARG A 154 9.35 -5.61 -5.30
CA ARG A 154 10.31 -6.40 -6.06
C ARG A 154 11.63 -6.42 -5.32
N ALA A 155 12.26 -7.59 -5.22
CA ALA A 155 13.66 -7.68 -4.81
C ALA A 155 14.57 -7.38 -6.00
N ASP A 156 15.64 -6.65 -5.71
CA ASP A 156 16.72 -6.28 -6.63
C ASP A 156 18.09 -6.54 -5.97
N GLU A 157 19.15 -6.11 -6.64
CA GLU A 157 20.53 -6.27 -6.15
C GLU A 157 20.82 -5.41 -4.92
N GLU A 158 20.09 -4.31 -4.73
CA GLU A 158 20.24 -3.38 -3.61
C GLU A 158 19.43 -3.80 -2.37
N THR A 159 18.58 -4.82 -2.50
CA THR A 159 17.75 -5.32 -1.42
C THR A 159 18.61 -5.85 -0.28
N ASP A 160 18.55 -5.16 0.86
CA ASP A 160 19.25 -5.58 2.09
C ASP A 160 18.49 -6.72 2.77
N TRP A 161 18.96 -7.95 2.58
CA TRP A 161 18.36 -9.14 3.18
C TRP A 161 18.66 -9.27 4.68
N ASN A 162 19.65 -8.57 5.21
CA ASN A 162 20.02 -8.70 6.63
C ASN A 162 18.96 -8.11 7.57
N VAL A 163 18.10 -7.23 7.07
CA VAL A 163 16.94 -6.70 7.83
C VAL A 163 15.78 -7.70 7.89
N LEU A 164 15.89 -8.84 7.21
CA LEU A 164 14.88 -9.89 7.17
C LEU A 164 15.36 -11.12 7.94
N GLU A 165 14.84 -11.28 9.15
CA GLU A 165 15.09 -12.46 10.00
C GLU A 165 14.65 -13.74 9.27
N GLY A 166 15.56 -14.71 9.19
CA GLY A 166 15.34 -16.00 8.54
C GLY A 166 15.62 -16.01 7.03
N SER A 167 16.01 -14.89 6.43
CA SER A 167 16.24 -14.80 4.99
C SER A 167 17.40 -15.67 4.47
N GLU A 168 18.35 -16.00 5.34
CA GLU A 168 19.48 -16.90 5.05
C GLU A 168 19.06 -18.34 4.72
N ALA A 169 17.90 -18.76 5.23
CA ALA A 169 17.37 -20.10 5.01
C ALA A 169 16.56 -20.21 3.70
N HIS A 170 16.36 -19.12 2.96
CA HIS A 170 15.42 -19.07 1.86
C HIS A 170 16.09 -18.79 0.51
N PRO A 171 15.70 -19.54 -0.54
CA PRO A 171 16.15 -19.23 -1.88
C PRO A 171 15.59 -17.86 -2.30
N ARG A 172 16.45 -17.00 -2.82
CA ARG A 172 16.09 -15.66 -3.34
C ARG A 172 15.45 -15.76 -4.74
N LEU A 173 14.52 -16.70 -4.89
CA LEU A 173 13.79 -17.02 -6.11
C LEU A 173 12.31 -17.17 -5.77
N GLY A 174 11.42 -16.79 -6.69
CA GLY A 174 9.99 -16.92 -6.47
C GLY A 174 9.41 -15.82 -5.59
N VAL A 175 8.72 -16.17 -4.50
CA VAL A 175 8.03 -15.26 -3.60
C VAL A 175 8.50 -15.46 -2.16
N VAL A 176 8.73 -14.37 -1.44
CA VAL A 176 8.98 -14.37 0.01
C VAL A 176 7.89 -13.57 0.71
N LEU A 177 7.22 -14.18 1.69
CA LEU A 177 6.22 -13.52 2.53
C LEU A 177 6.85 -13.07 3.83
N VAL A 178 6.72 -11.77 4.10
CA VAL A 178 7.36 -11.12 5.24
C VAL A 178 6.33 -10.45 6.12
N GLN A 179 6.44 -10.74 7.42
CA GLN A 179 5.81 -9.93 8.45
C GLN A 179 6.72 -8.73 8.75
N PRO A 180 6.23 -7.49 8.57
CA PRO A 180 7.04 -6.33 8.93
C PRO A 180 7.19 -6.25 10.46
N GLY A 181 8.38 -5.86 10.93
CA GLY A 181 8.64 -5.64 12.35
C GLY A 181 7.97 -4.38 12.88
N GLU A 182 8.10 -4.14 14.20
CA GLU A 182 7.32 -3.12 14.93
C GLU A 182 7.41 -1.72 14.30
N PHE A 183 8.58 -1.35 13.78
CA PHE A 183 8.84 -0.02 13.20
C PHE A 183 8.84 0.00 11.67
N GLY A 184 8.63 -1.15 11.01
CA GLY A 184 8.66 -1.26 9.54
C GLY A 184 10.04 -0.96 8.93
N THR A 185 11.11 -1.12 9.70
CA THR A 185 12.51 -1.01 9.26
C THR A 185 13.16 -2.36 8.98
N ASP A 186 12.55 -3.42 9.48
CA ASP A 186 12.96 -4.82 9.41
C ASP A 186 11.71 -5.70 9.24
N GLY A 187 11.93 -7.00 9.12
CA GLY A 187 10.85 -7.98 9.06
C GLY A 187 11.30 -9.39 9.35
N LYS A 188 10.34 -10.29 9.47
CA LYS A 188 10.55 -11.72 9.64
C LYS A 188 9.97 -12.47 8.46
N VAL A 189 10.77 -13.34 7.85
CA VAL A 189 10.27 -14.22 6.80
C VAL A 189 9.35 -15.26 7.44
N LEU A 190 8.11 -15.34 6.94
CA LEU A 190 7.15 -16.35 7.36
C LEU A 190 7.13 -17.57 6.44
N ALA A 191 7.33 -17.33 5.14
CA ALA A 191 7.35 -18.39 4.13
C ALA A 191 8.06 -17.93 2.85
N SER A 192 8.53 -18.90 2.07
CA SER A 192 9.00 -18.71 0.70
C SER A 192 8.42 -19.77 -0.23
N PHE A 193 8.26 -19.42 -1.49
CA PHE A 193 7.69 -20.27 -2.52
C PHE A 193 8.48 -20.09 -3.81
N ASP A 194 8.83 -21.20 -4.49
CA ASP A 194 9.54 -21.13 -5.78
C ASP A 194 8.68 -20.54 -6.92
N GLY A 195 7.37 -20.43 -6.71
CA GLY A 195 6.40 -19.87 -7.65
C GLY A 195 5.24 -19.19 -6.93
N THR A 196 4.08 -19.17 -7.58
CA THR A 196 2.88 -18.52 -7.04
C THR A 196 2.30 -19.33 -5.88
N PRO A 197 2.14 -18.74 -4.66
CA PRO A 197 1.53 -19.45 -3.54
C PRO A 197 0.04 -19.69 -3.79
N THR A 198 -0.46 -20.83 -3.31
CA THR A 198 -1.89 -21.15 -3.36
C THR A 198 -2.66 -20.41 -2.27
N ALA A 199 -4.00 -20.39 -2.38
CA ALA A 199 -4.85 -19.84 -1.34
C ALA A 199 -4.67 -20.55 0.02
N ALA A 200 -4.39 -21.86 0.01
CA ALA A 200 -4.15 -22.63 1.22
C ALA A 200 -2.82 -22.26 1.88
N ASP A 201 -1.76 -22.09 1.08
CA ASP A 201 -0.46 -21.63 1.56
C ASP A 201 -0.57 -20.29 2.29
N LEU A 202 -1.29 -19.35 1.68
CA LEU A 202 -1.49 -18.02 2.27
C LEU A 202 -2.36 -18.04 3.51
N ALA A 203 -3.36 -18.92 3.57
CA ALA A 203 -4.18 -19.08 4.77
C ALA A 203 -3.33 -19.58 5.95
N ALA A 204 -2.43 -20.54 5.70
CA ALA A 204 -1.48 -21.03 6.68
C ALA A 204 -0.52 -19.93 7.17
N VAL A 205 0.04 -19.14 6.25
CA VAL A 205 0.94 -18.03 6.60
C VAL A 205 0.22 -16.94 7.40
N LYS A 206 -1.02 -16.60 7.02
CA LYS A 206 -1.83 -15.61 7.74
C LYS A 206 -2.18 -16.05 9.16
N ALA A 207 -2.31 -17.34 9.42
CA ALA A 207 -2.54 -17.83 10.78
C ALA A 207 -1.35 -17.51 11.72
N GLY A 208 -0.14 -17.40 11.16
CA GLY A 208 1.06 -16.94 11.88
C GLY A 208 1.30 -15.43 11.84
N HIS A 209 0.43 -14.65 11.21
CA HIS A 209 0.58 -13.20 11.12
C HIS A 209 0.08 -12.49 12.38
N GLU A 210 0.98 -11.76 13.03
CA GLU A 210 0.69 -10.96 14.21
C GLU A 210 0.43 -9.51 13.80
N ALA A 211 -0.82 -9.19 13.45
CA ALA A 211 -1.23 -7.81 13.21
C ALA A 211 -1.22 -7.03 14.54
N GLY A 212 -0.15 -6.29 14.79
CA GLY A 212 -0.01 -5.46 15.99
C GLY A 212 -0.95 -4.24 15.98
N PRO A 213 -1.36 -3.73 17.16
CA PRO A 213 -2.15 -2.51 17.25
C PRO A 213 -1.40 -1.31 16.65
N VAL A 214 -2.13 -0.46 15.91
CA VAL A 214 -1.58 0.76 15.30
C VAL A 214 -1.85 1.94 16.23
N ASP A 215 -1.08 2.05 17.32
CA ASP A 215 -1.01 3.29 18.11
C ASP A 215 0.20 4.10 17.65
N THR A 216 -0.05 4.98 16.67
CA THR A 216 1.00 5.81 16.05
C THR A 216 1.75 6.67 17.07
N ARG A 217 1.06 7.19 18.10
CA ARG A 217 1.70 8.06 19.10
C ARG A 217 2.66 7.26 19.98
N ARG A 218 2.19 6.12 20.48
CA ARG A 218 3.01 5.23 21.31
C ARG A 218 4.18 4.67 20.50
N LEU A 219 3.95 4.30 19.24
CA LEU A 219 4.98 3.78 18.35
C LEU A 219 6.08 4.83 18.10
N LYS A 220 5.71 6.08 17.78
CA LYS A 220 6.66 7.19 17.64
C LYS A 220 7.50 7.40 18.92
N GLN A 221 6.86 7.35 20.09
CA GLN A 221 7.57 7.51 21.36
C GLN A 221 8.57 6.37 21.61
N LYS A 222 8.18 5.13 21.34
CA LYS A 222 9.07 3.97 21.43
C LYS A 222 10.26 4.09 20.47
N GLY A 223 10.00 4.42 19.20
CA GLY A 223 11.05 4.58 18.19
C GLY A 223 12.10 5.61 18.62
N ARG A 224 11.66 6.77 19.12
CA ARG A 224 12.57 7.80 19.67
C ARG A 224 13.42 7.29 20.83
N ARG A 225 12.82 6.55 21.77
CA ARG A 225 13.56 5.97 22.91
C ARG A 225 14.57 4.90 22.46
N ALA A 226 14.25 4.17 21.41
CA ALA A 226 15.11 3.15 20.81
C ALA A 226 16.14 3.72 19.82
N GLY A 227 16.14 5.04 19.56
CA GLY A 227 17.03 5.66 18.56
C GLY A 227 16.69 5.29 17.11
N ILE A 228 15.49 4.78 16.85
CA ILE A 228 15.04 4.37 15.52
C ILE A 228 14.43 5.57 14.81
N GLU A 229 15.01 5.91 13.66
CA GLU A 229 14.57 7.02 12.80
C GLU A 229 14.35 6.55 11.36
N TRP A 230 13.15 6.79 10.83
CA TRP A 230 12.85 6.58 9.42
C TRP A 230 13.35 7.78 8.60
N LYS A 231 14.21 7.51 7.61
CA LYS A 231 14.69 8.51 6.66
C LYS A 231 13.84 8.48 5.38
N PRO A 232 12.96 9.46 5.14
CA PRO A 232 12.18 9.51 3.91
C PRO A 232 13.08 9.84 2.71
N ALA A 233 12.62 9.52 1.49
CA ALA A 233 13.34 9.83 0.27
C ALA A 233 13.44 11.35 -0.01
N ILE A 234 12.41 12.10 0.39
CA ILE A 234 12.37 13.56 0.29
C ILE A 234 12.06 14.20 1.66
N PRO A 235 12.46 15.46 1.90
CA PRO A 235 12.21 16.13 3.18
C PRO A 235 10.72 16.21 3.54
N ILE A 236 10.41 15.90 4.81
CA ILE A 236 9.07 16.10 5.38
C ILE A 236 8.81 17.60 5.51
N THR A 237 7.72 18.07 4.94
CA THR A 237 7.30 19.48 4.98
C THR A 237 6.12 19.73 5.91
N ASP A 238 5.29 18.72 6.21
CA ASP A 238 4.23 18.83 7.21
C ASP A 238 4.81 18.95 8.62
N ARG A 239 4.76 20.15 9.19
CA ARG A 239 5.20 20.47 10.56
C ARG A 239 4.45 19.71 11.65
N ARG A 240 3.26 19.17 11.35
CA ARG A 240 2.49 18.30 12.26
C ARG A 240 2.92 16.84 12.15
N GLY A 241 3.48 16.43 11.01
CA GLY A 241 4.04 15.10 10.78
C GLY A 241 5.39 14.87 11.46
N SER A 242 6.21 15.93 11.56
CA SER A 242 7.57 15.92 12.11
C SER A 242 7.67 15.89 13.65
N ARG A 243 6.54 15.91 14.37
CA ARG A 243 6.51 15.83 15.85
C ARG A 243 6.10 14.48 16.40
#